data_AF-A0A534JGA9-F1
#
_entry.id   AF-A0A534JGA9-F1
#
_cell.length_a   1.000
_cell.length_b   1.000
_cell.length_c   1.000
_cell.angle_alpha   90.00
_cell.angle_beta   90.00
_cell.angle_gamma   90.00
#
_symmetry.space_group_name_H-M   'P 1'
#
loop_
_entity.id
_entity.type
_entity.pdbx_description
1 polymer ?
#
loop_
_entity_poly.entity_id
_entity_poly.type
_entity_poly.pdbx_seq_one_letter_code
_entity_poly.pdbx_strand_id
1 'polypeptide(L)'
;MSHLIDAIHAETRGDFRTAAERYRHLTESGSPLDRVGIYQALARCHEKLGDLKAGGQWRRRAGETYLELPDDAMAKDERQYLALVEYRNAVQDLAGDPSLKEVASEYKAVLAENWKGGPEGLTHEGLFGGIFLMGLGDFGAAARYLFDSAEAISEQATEARDPELRAAARRAYELTHEAAMKAGNMQVAQVAKVRAFDLAQPQP
;
A
#
# COMPACT_ATOMS: atom_id res chain seq x y z
N MET A 1 29.92 -22.01 2.93
CA MET A 1 30.00 -20.55 3.15
C MET A 1 28.59 -20.01 2.99
N SER A 2 28.17 -19.08 3.86
CA SER A 2 26.75 -18.79 4.10
C SER A 2 26.09 -18.18 2.87
N HIS A 3 25.01 -18.82 2.38
CA HIS A 3 24.19 -18.29 1.27
C HIS A 3 23.79 -16.83 1.48
N LEU A 4 23.65 -16.37 2.73
CA LEU A 4 23.31 -14.98 3.06
C LEU A 4 24.43 -14.01 2.67
N ILE A 5 25.67 -14.30 3.08
CA ILE A 5 26.82 -13.46 2.78
C ILE A 5 27.08 -13.43 1.27
N ASP A 6 26.94 -14.58 0.60
CA ASP A 6 27.09 -14.68 -0.84
C ASP A 6 26.00 -13.89 -1.59
N ALA A 7 24.76 -13.93 -1.12
CA ALA A 7 23.66 -13.15 -1.68
C ALA A 7 23.91 -11.64 -1.56
N ILE A 8 24.29 -11.16 -0.37
CA ILE A 8 24.60 -9.75 -0.11
C ILE A 8 25.78 -9.28 -0.97
N HIS A 9 26.83 -10.09 -1.11
CA HIS A 9 27.95 -9.77 -2.00
C HIS A 9 27.56 -9.69 -3.47
N ALA A 10 26.61 -10.52 -3.92
CA ALA A 10 26.11 -10.44 -5.29
C ALA A 10 25.25 -9.19 -5.49
N GLU A 11 24.34 -8.89 -4.56
CA GLU A 11 23.45 -7.71 -4.59
C GLU A 11 24.28 -6.41 -4.61
N THR A 12 25.31 -6.30 -3.78
CA THR A 12 26.20 -5.11 -3.72
C THR A 12 27.00 -4.88 -4.99
N ARG A 13 27.23 -5.92 -5.81
CA ARG A 13 27.86 -5.82 -7.14
C ARG A 13 26.86 -5.62 -8.27
N GLY A 14 25.55 -5.56 -7.99
CA GLY A 14 24.50 -5.49 -8.99
C GLY A 14 24.23 -6.81 -9.72
N ASP A 15 24.76 -7.94 -9.24
CA ASP A 15 24.45 -9.27 -9.77
C ASP A 15 23.19 -9.83 -9.12
N PHE A 16 22.04 -9.26 -9.50
CA PHE A 16 20.74 -9.58 -8.91
C PHE A 16 20.26 -11.00 -9.24
N ARG A 17 20.76 -11.60 -10.33
CA ARG A 17 20.43 -13.00 -10.67
C ARG A 17 21.06 -13.94 -9.65
N THR A 18 22.37 -13.81 -9.42
CA THR A 18 23.06 -14.62 -8.41
C THR A 18 22.50 -14.32 -7.01
N ALA A 19 22.23 -13.05 -6.68
CA ALA A 19 21.63 -12.69 -5.40
C ALA A 19 20.29 -13.40 -5.18
N ALA A 20 19.38 -13.37 -6.17
CA ALA A 20 18.08 -14.05 -6.08
C ALA A 20 18.22 -15.56 -5.92
N GLU A 21 19.13 -16.20 -6.66
CA GLU A 21 19.42 -17.63 -6.51
C GLU A 21 19.89 -17.98 -5.10
N ARG A 22 20.77 -17.16 -4.52
CA ARG A 22 21.30 -17.38 -3.16
C ARG A 22 20.25 -17.11 -2.09
N TYR A 23 19.50 -16.02 -2.17
CA TYR A 23 18.42 -15.73 -1.21
C TYR A 23 17.33 -16.80 -1.22
N ARG A 24 17.05 -17.44 -2.36
CA ARG A 24 16.07 -18.52 -2.44
C ARG A 24 16.39 -19.70 -1.53
N HIS A 25 17.66 -20.00 -1.28
CA HIS A 25 18.05 -21.06 -0.34
C HIS A 25 17.76 -20.74 1.13
N LEU A 26 17.39 -19.49 1.43
CA LEU A 26 17.16 -19.00 2.80
C LEU A 26 15.67 -18.84 3.11
N THR A 27 14.77 -19.13 2.18
CA THR A 27 13.31 -18.93 2.34
C THR A 27 12.67 -19.83 3.39
N GLU A 28 13.37 -20.86 3.84
CA GLU A 28 12.89 -21.82 4.86
C GLU A 28 13.78 -21.82 6.11
N SER A 29 14.77 -20.92 6.17
CA SER A 29 15.77 -20.85 7.25
C SER A 29 15.59 -19.60 8.12
N GLY A 30 16.05 -19.67 9.36
CA GLY A 30 16.01 -18.53 10.29
C GLY A 30 14.64 -18.33 10.95
N SER A 31 14.53 -17.26 11.73
CA SER A 31 13.27 -16.85 12.34
C SER A 31 12.28 -16.38 11.26
N PRO A 32 10.96 -16.34 11.54
CA PRO A 32 10.00 -15.76 10.61
C PRO A 32 10.35 -14.32 10.20
N LEU A 33 10.89 -13.52 11.12
CA LEU A 33 11.31 -12.15 10.83
C LEU A 33 12.53 -12.10 9.89
N ASP A 34 13.49 -13.02 10.03
CA ASP A 34 14.60 -13.15 9.08
C ASP A 34 14.06 -13.45 7.68
N ARG A 35 13.09 -14.38 7.58
CA ARG A 35 12.48 -14.76 6.30
C ARG A 35 11.76 -13.60 5.62
N VAL A 36 11.11 -12.71 6.37
CA VAL A 36 10.55 -11.47 5.80
C VAL A 36 11.62 -10.66 5.07
N GLY A 37 12.78 -10.46 5.70
CA GLY A 37 13.90 -9.74 5.07
C GLY A 37 14.41 -10.44 3.82
N ILE A 38 14.44 -11.78 3.81
CA ILE A 38 14.79 -12.58 2.63
C ILE A 38 13.76 -12.40 1.50
N TYR A 39 12.45 -12.41 1.80
CA TYR A 39 11.41 -12.19 0.81
C TYR A 39 11.47 -10.78 0.22
N GLN A 40 11.70 -9.75 1.04
CA GLN A 40 11.90 -8.38 0.57
C GLN A 40 13.14 -8.25 -0.32
N ALA A 41 14.23 -8.94 0.00
CA ALA A 41 15.43 -8.96 -0.83
C ALA A 41 15.20 -9.68 -2.16
N LEU A 42 14.47 -10.79 -2.17
CA LEU A 42 14.03 -11.49 -3.38
C LEU A 42 13.16 -10.58 -4.25
N ALA A 43 12.17 -9.90 -3.66
CA ALA A 43 11.30 -8.97 -4.37
C ALA A 43 12.11 -7.88 -5.09
N ARG A 44 13.05 -7.25 -4.37
CA ARG A 44 13.95 -6.22 -4.93
C ARG A 44 14.87 -6.78 -6.02
N CYS A 45 15.40 -7.99 -5.87
CA CYS A 45 16.21 -8.61 -6.93
C CYS A 45 15.38 -8.80 -8.21
N HIS A 46 14.16 -9.31 -8.10
CA HIS A 46 13.27 -9.51 -9.25
C HIS A 46 12.81 -8.19 -9.88
N GLU A 47 12.54 -7.16 -9.07
CA GLU A 47 12.30 -5.79 -9.55
C GLU A 47 13.47 -5.29 -10.42
N LYS A 48 14.72 -5.42 -9.93
CA LYS A 48 15.91 -5.01 -10.68
C LYS A 48 16.18 -5.84 -11.94
N LEU A 49 15.66 -7.06 -12.00
CA LEU A 49 15.72 -7.93 -13.18
C LEU A 49 14.56 -7.67 -14.16
N GLY A 50 13.60 -6.80 -13.83
CA GLY A 50 12.42 -6.52 -14.64
C GLY A 50 11.32 -7.59 -14.55
N ASP A 51 11.42 -8.52 -13.60
CA ASP A 51 10.44 -9.58 -13.36
C ASP A 51 9.47 -9.17 -12.25
N LEU A 52 8.59 -8.22 -12.57
CA LEU A 52 7.64 -7.65 -11.60
C LEU A 52 6.66 -8.71 -11.07
N LYS A 53 6.30 -9.72 -11.88
CA LYS A 53 5.44 -10.81 -11.43
C LYS A 53 6.05 -11.56 -10.25
N ALA A 54 7.30 -12.00 -10.38
CA ALA A 54 7.98 -12.66 -9.28
C ALA A 54 8.22 -11.69 -8.11
N GLY A 55 8.54 -10.43 -8.41
CA GLY A 55 8.66 -9.36 -7.40
C GLY A 55 7.41 -9.28 -6.51
N GLY A 56 6.24 -9.12 -7.12
CA GLY A 56 4.96 -9.03 -6.43
C GLY A 56 4.58 -10.29 -5.65
N GLN A 57 4.93 -11.48 -6.14
CA GLN A 57 4.74 -12.74 -5.38
C GLN A 57 5.58 -12.77 -4.10
N TRP A 58 6.82 -12.28 -4.15
CA TRP A 58 7.68 -12.18 -2.96
C TRP A 58 7.21 -11.10 -2.00
N ARG A 59 6.70 -9.96 -2.51
CA ARG A 59 6.05 -8.92 -1.69
C ARG A 59 4.85 -9.47 -0.94
N ARG A 60 3.96 -10.19 -1.64
CA ARG A 60 2.81 -10.87 -1.02
C ARG A 60 3.25 -11.78 0.12
N ARG A 61 4.25 -12.66 -0.11
CA ARG A 61 4.79 -13.55 0.93
C ARG A 61 5.37 -12.81 2.13
N ALA A 62 6.06 -11.69 1.90
CA ALA A 62 6.55 -10.84 2.99
C ALA A 62 5.38 -10.29 3.82
N GLY A 63 4.33 -9.79 3.16
CA GLY A 63 3.09 -9.34 3.80
C GLY A 63 2.40 -10.43 4.62
N GLU A 64 2.20 -11.62 4.05
CA GLU A 64 1.66 -12.80 4.75
C GLU A 64 2.48 -13.13 6.00
N THR A 65 3.81 -13.17 5.86
CA THR A 65 4.70 -13.53 6.96
C THR A 65 4.69 -12.50 8.08
N TYR A 66 4.56 -11.20 7.77
CA TYR A 66 4.35 -10.18 8.80
C TYR A 66 3.07 -10.44 9.60
N LEU A 67 1.96 -10.81 8.95
CA LEU A 67 0.69 -11.05 9.64
C LEU A 67 0.71 -12.28 10.55
N GLU A 68 1.56 -13.25 10.23
CA GLU A 68 1.77 -14.48 11.01
C GLU A 68 2.72 -14.31 12.20
N LEU A 69 3.41 -13.17 12.32
CA LEU A 69 4.31 -12.92 13.45
C LEU A 69 3.54 -12.87 14.78
N PRO A 70 4.06 -13.51 15.84
CA PRO A 70 3.48 -13.38 17.17
C PRO A 70 3.78 -12.00 17.78
N ASP A 71 2.97 -11.60 18.77
CA ASP A 71 3.07 -10.29 19.44
C ASP A 71 4.43 -10.05 20.13
N ASP A 72 5.10 -11.11 20.59
CA ASP A 72 6.41 -11.05 21.24
C ASP A 72 7.56 -10.81 20.25
N ALA A 73 7.37 -11.16 18.98
CA ALA A 73 8.32 -10.87 17.90
C ALA A 73 8.15 -9.46 17.34
N MET A 74 6.90 -8.98 17.23
CA MET A 74 6.57 -7.65 16.73
C MET A 74 5.16 -7.25 17.15
N ALA A 75 4.98 -6.02 17.62
CA ALA A 75 3.67 -5.51 18.04
C ALA A 75 2.64 -5.59 16.89
N LYS A 76 1.36 -5.82 17.24
CA LYS A 76 0.29 -6.03 16.24
C LYS A 76 0.18 -4.89 15.25
N ASP A 77 0.16 -3.66 15.73
CA ASP A 77 -0.05 -2.49 14.87
C ASP A 77 1.14 -2.29 13.93
N GLU A 78 2.36 -2.55 14.40
CA GLU A 78 3.58 -2.48 13.59
C GLU A 78 3.57 -3.53 12.46
N ARG A 79 3.31 -4.80 12.78
CA ARG A 79 3.27 -5.86 11.74
C ARG A 79 2.11 -5.68 10.77
N GLN A 80 0.97 -5.14 11.22
CA GLN A 80 -0.17 -4.83 10.36
C GLN A 80 0.17 -3.72 9.36
N TYR A 81 0.86 -2.67 9.81
CA TYR A 81 1.28 -1.59 8.93
C TYR A 81 2.37 -2.05 7.93
N LEU A 82 3.35 -2.82 8.39
CA LEU A 82 4.39 -3.36 7.50
C LEU A 82 3.80 -4.35 6.48
N ALA A 83 2.84 -5.18 6.89
CA ALA A 83 2.10 -6.02 5.96
C ALA A 83 1.33 -5.19 4.93
N LEU A 84 0.65 -4.11 5.34
CA LEU A 84 -0.07 -3.21 4.44
C LEU A 84 0.86 -2.66 3.34
N VAL A 85 2.05 -2.19 3.74
CA VAL A 85 3.07 -1.66 2.81
C VAL A 85 3.51 -2.74 1.81
N GLU A 86 3.75 -3.97 2.26
CA GLU A 86 4.14 -5.07 1.37
C GLU A 86 3.01 -5.47 0.41
N TYR A 87 1.76 -5.55 0.88
CA TYR A 87 0.61 -5.82 0.01
C TYR A 87 0.36 -4.70 -1.00
N ARG A 88 0.55 -3.44 -0.60
CA ARG A 88 0.48 -2.29 -1.51
C ARG A 88 1.49 -2.45 -2.66
N ASN A 89 2.74 -2.76 -2.33
CA ASN A 89 3.78 -2.99 -3.33
C ASN A 89 3.43 -4.21 -4.21
N ALA A 90 2.91 -5.29 -3.62
CA ALA A 90 2.51 -6.48 -4.35
C ALA A 90 1.43 -6.20 -5.41
N VAL A 91 0.38 -5.43 -5.07
CA VAL A 91 -0.68 -5.11 -6.04
C VAL A 91 -0.20 -4.16 -7.14
N GLN A 92 0.82 -3.32 -6.88
CA GLN A 92 1.46 -2.51 -7.91
C GLN A 92 2.28 -3.37 -8.88
N ASP A 93 3.12 -4.26 -8.34
CA ASP A 93 4.00 -5.13 -9.13
C ASP A 93 3.20 -6.15 -9.98
N LEU A 94 2.03 -6.58 -9.48
CA LEU A 94 1.14 -7.51 -10.16
C LEU A 94 0.13 -6.83 -11.10
N ALA A 95 0.33 -5.56 -11.44
CA ALA A 95 -0.52 -4.86 -12.40
C ALA A 95 -0.54 -5.60 -13.76
N GLY A 96 -1.71 -6.11 -14.13
CA GLY A 96 -1.91 -6.89 -15.36
C GLY A 96 -1.64 -8.40 -15.23
N ASP A 97 -1.21 -8.89 -14.07
CA ASP A 97 -1.13 -10.32 -13.81
C ASP A 97 -2.50 -10.90 -13.38
N PRO A 98 -2.90 -12.10 -13.85
CA PRO A 98 -4.17 -12.72 -13.46
C PRO A 98 -4.36 -12.96 -11.95
N SER A 99 -3.27 -13.12 -11.19
CA SER A 99 -3.30 -13.30 -9.74
C SER A 99 -3.68 -12.04 -8.97
N LEU A 100 -3.66 -10.86 -9.61
CA LEU A 100 -4.00 -9.58 -8.98
C LEU A 100 -5.35 -9.62 -8.27
N LYS A 101 -6.33 -10.36 -8.78
CA LYS A 101 -7.66 -10.44 -8.17
C LYS A 101 -7.62 -11.01 -6.75
N GLU A 102 -6.81 -12.02 -6.52
CA GLU A 102 -6.64 -12.64 -5.20
C GLU A 102 -5.90 -11.68 -4.27
N VAL A 103 -4.76 -11.15 -4.72
CA VAL A 103 -3.90 -10.25 -3.93
C VAL A 103 -4.61 -8.93 -3.60
N ALA A 104 -5.48 -8.44 -4.50
CA ALA A 104 -6.30 -7.26 -4.24
C ALA A 104 -7.29 -7.48 -3.09
N SER A 105 -7.85 -8.69 -2.96
CA SER A 105 -8.74 -9.03 -1.85
C SER A 105 -8.00 -9.06 -0.51
N GLU A 106 -6.78 -9.59 -0.52
CA GLU A 106 -5.90 -9.63 0.66
C GLU A 106 -5.47 -8.22 1.06
N TYR A 107 -4.99 -7.42 0.10
CA TYR A 107 -4.65 -6.01 0.31
C TYR A 107 -5.83 -5.23 0.90
N LYS A 108 -7.04 -5.40 0.36
CA LYS A 108 -8.25 -4.74 0.87
C LYS A 108 -8.54 -5.11 2.32
N ALA A 109 -8.36 -6.38 2.69
CA ALA A 109 -8.57 -6.85 4.06
C ALA A 109 -7.56 -6.22 5.03
N VAL A 110 -6.27 -6.19 4.64
CA VAL A 110 -5.20 -5.59 5.45
C VAL A 110 -5.38 -4.07 5.58
N LEU A 111 -5.74 -3.39 4.49
CA LEU A 111 -6.06 -1.97 4.51
C LEU A 111 -7.23 -1.71 5.46
N ALA A 112 -8.31 -2.49 5.38
CA ALA A 112 -9.46 -2.35 6.27
C ALA A 112 -9.12 -2.58 7.76
N GLU A 113 -8.22 -3.50 8.08
CA GLU A 113 -7.75 -3.71 9.46
C GLU A 113 -6.99 -2.50 9.98
N ASN A 114 -6.03 -1.98 9.20
CA ASN A 114 -5.26 -0.78 9.55
C ASN A 114 -6.15 0.47 9.64
N TRP A 115 -7.21 0.54 8.83
CA TRP A 115 -8.15 1.67 8.80
C TRP A 115 -9.15 1.72 9.97
N LYS A 116 -9.16 0.72 10.87
CA LYS A 116 -10.08 0.70 12.03
C LYS A 116 -9.86 1.88 12.98
N GLY A 117 -8.63 2.38 13.06
CA GLY A 117 -8.26 3.53 13.90
C GLY A 117 -8.57 4.89 13.28
N GLY A 118 -8.92 4.94 11.98
CA GLY A 118 -9.07 6.18 11.23
C GLY A 118 -7.94 6.40 10.19
N PRO A 119 -8.02 7.49 9.40
CA PRO A 119 -7.06 7.84 8.36
C PRO A 119 -5.74 8.45 8.89
N GLU A 120 -5.66 8.80 10.17
CA GLU A 120 -4.52 9.51 10.75
C GLU A 120 -3.23 8.67 10.63
N GLY A 121 -2.19 9.26 10.02
CA GLY A 121 -0.94 8.55 9.72
C GLY A 121 -1.01 7.58 8.53
N LEU A 122 -2.18 7.39 7.92
CA LEU A 122 -2.42 6.46 6.80
C LEU A 122 -2.95 7.17 5.54
N THR A 123 -2.90 8.49 5.46
CA THR A 123 -3.47 9.26 4.34
C THR A 123 -2.89 8.85 2.98
N HIS A 124 -1.58 8.53 2.91
CA HIS A 124 -0.98 7.96 1.70
C HIS A 124 -1.58 6.61 1.32
N GLU A 125 -1.73 5.69 2.29
CA GLU A 125 -2.29 4.36 2.08
C GLU A 125 -3.76 4.40 1.67
N GLY A 126 -4.53 5.34 2.24
CA GLY A 126 -5.93 5.56 1.87
C GLY A 126 -6.10 6.15 0.49
N LEU A 127 -5.27 7.13 0.10
CA LEU A 127 -5.27 7.66 -1.27
C LEU A 127 -4.90 6.58 -2.28
N PHE A 128 -3.85 5.81 -2.01
CA PHE A 128 -3.46 4.68 -2.85
C PHE A 128 -4.59 3.67 -2.96
N GLY A 129 -5.12 3.20 -1.82
CA GLY A 129 -6.19 2.20 -1.78
C GLY A 129 -7.45 2.67 -2.48
N GLY A 130 -7.80 3.94 -2.30
CA GLY A 130 -8.89 4.60 -3.00
C GLY A 130 -8.76 4.56 -4.52
N ILE A 131 -7.62 5.01 -5.06
CA ILE A 131 -7.35 5.01 -6.50
C ILE A 131 -7.28 3.59 -7.06
N PHE A 132 -6.61 2.68 -6.34
CA PHE A 132 -6.47 1.29 -6.74
C PHE A 132 -7.83 0.57 -6.84
N LEU A 133 -8.66 0.67 -5.79
CA LEU A 133 -9.98 0.06 -5.74
C LEU A 133 -10.93 0.66 -6.78
N MET A 134 -10.81 1.95 -7.05
CA MET A 134 -11.53 2.61 -8.13
C MET A 134 -11.16 2.01 -9.50
N GLY A 135 -9.88 1.73 -9.73
CA GLY A 135 -9.39 1.04 -10.94
C GLY A 135 -9.93 -0.38 -11.08
N LEU A 136 -10.22 -1.06 -9.96
CA LEU A 136 -10.87 -2.38 -9.94
C LEU A 136 -12.40 -2.33 -10.03
N GLY A 137 -13.00 -1.14 -10.05
CA GLY A 137 -14.45 -0.95 -10.07
C GLY A 137 -15.13 -1.07 -8.71
N ASP A 138 -14.38 -1.18 -7.61
CA ASP A 138 -14.93 -1.14 -6.25
C ASP A 138 -15.12 0.31 -5.79
N PHE A 139 -16.05 0.99 -6.44
CA PHE A 139 -16.31 2.41 -6.25
C PHE A 139 -16.80 2.75 -4.83
N GLY A 140 -17.47 1.81 -4.16
CA GLY A 140 -17.96 2.02 -2.80
C GLY A 140 -16.83 2.09 -1.78
N ALA A 141 -15.90 1.13 -1.83
CA ALA A 141 -14.73 1.17 -0.96
C ALA A 141 -13.79 2.33 -1.35
N ALA A 142 -13.61 2.59 -2.65
CA ALA A 142 -12.81 3.70 -3.13
C ALA A 142 -13.28 5.05 -2.59
N ALA A 143 -14.59 5.32 -2.69
CA ALA A 143 -15.17 6.57 -2.19
C ALA A 143 -14.90 6.77 -0.69
N ARG A 144 -14.98 5.69 0.12
CA ARG A 144 -14.70 5.75 1.56
C ARG A 144 -13.25 6.15 1.83
N TYR A 145 -12.27 5.42 1.30
CA TYR A 145 -10.86 5.68 1.58
C TYR A 145 -10.42 7.05 1.07
N LEU A 146 -10.90 7.46 -0.11
CA LEU A 146 -10.62 8.80 -0.65
C LEU A 146 -11.24 9.90 0.21
N PHE A 147 -12.49 9.74 0.68
CA PHE A 147 -13.15 10.73 1.53
C PHE A 147 -12.45 10.89 2.88
N ASP A 148 -12.23 9.79 3.59
CA ASP A 148 -11.60 9.78 4.91
C ASP A 148 -10.20 10.40 4.83
N SER A 149 -9.42 10.05 3.79
CA SER A 149 -8.11 10.64 3.54
C SER A 149 -8.20 12.14 3.21
N ALA A 150 -9.20 12.56 2.42
CA ALA A 150 -9.38 13.96 2.06
C ALA A 150 -9.73 14.83 3.27
N GLU A 151 -10.57 14.34 4.19
CA GLU A 151 -10.88 15.06 5.44
C GLU A 151 -9.60 15.24 6.27
N ALA A 152 -8.86 14.17 6.56
CA ALA A 152 -7.61 14.26 7.32
C ALA A 152 -6.55 15.17 6.67
N ILE A 153 -6.35 15.08 5.35
CA ILE A 153 -5.41 15.96 4.64
C ILE A 153 -5.89 17.42 4.67
N SER A 154 -7.21 17.66 4.58
CA SER A 154 -7.75 19.03 4.61
C SER A 154 -7.58 19.72 5.96
N GLU A 155 -7.66 18.96 7.06
CA GLU A 155 -7.36 19.44 8.41
C GLU A 155 -5.87 19.79 8.53
N GLN A 156 -4.99 18.87 8.13
CA GLN A 156 -3.54 19.10 8.11
C GLN A 156 -3.16 20.32 7.26
N ALA A 157 -3.75 20.47 6.08
CA ALA A 157 -3.53 21.60 5.20
C ALA A 157 -3.93 22.93 5.85
N THR A 158 -5.00 22.93 6.64
CA THR A 158 -5.49 24.12 7.35
C THR A 158 -4.55 24.49 8.49
N GLU A 159 -4.14 23.51 9.30
CA GLU A 159 -3.21 23.72 10.41
C GLU A 159 -1.83 24.20 9.94
N ALA A 160 -1.29 23.56 8.91
CA ALA A 160 0.02 23.88 8.34
C ALA A 160 0.01 25.10 7.40
N ARG A 161 -1.17 25.57 6.99
CA ARG A 161 -1.36 26.55 5.90
C ARG A 161 -0.64 26.13 4.62
N ASP A 162 -0.71 24.84 4.30
CA ASP A 162 0.00 24.23 3.19
C ASP A 162 -0.89 24.19 1.92
N PRO A 163 -0.55 24.97 0.88
CA PRO A 163 -1.34 25.01 -0.35
C PRO A 163 -1.28 23.71 -1.17
N GLU A 164 -0.19 22.95 -1.07
CA GLU A 164 -0.05 21.67 -1.77
C GLU A 164 -0.92 20.59 -1.12
N LEU A 165 -0.92 20.52 0.23
CA LEU A 165 -1.84 19.64 0.94
C LEU A 165 -3.30 20.03 0.69
N ARG A 166 -3.59 21.34 0.62
CA ARG A 166 -4.94 21.83 0.28
C ARG A 166 -5.36 21.38 -1.12
N ALA A 167 -4.46 21.46 -2.10
CA ALA A 167 -4.70 21.00 -3.46
C ALA A 167 -4.88 19.47 -3.52
N ALA A 168 -4.08 18.71 -2.76
CA ALA A 168 -4.20 17.27 -2.65
C ALA A 168 -5.55 16.84 -2.04
N ALA A 169 -5.97 17.46 -0.93
CA ALA A 169 -7.27 17.21 -0.31
C ALA A 169 -8.43 17.51 -1.28
N ARG A 170 -8.37 18.66 -1.97
CA ARG A 170 -9.36 19.00 -3.00
C ARG A 170 -9.44 17.91 -4.07
N ARG A 171 -8.29 17.49 -4.62
CA ARG A 171 -8.26 16.46 -5.66
C ARG A 171 -8.82 15.13 -5.16
N ALA A 172 -8.53 14.76 -3.91
CA ALA A 172 -9.08 13.57 -3.28
C ALA A 172 -10.61 13.65 -3.17
N TYR A 173 -11.20 14.78 -2.76
CA TYR A 173 -12.65 14.96 -2.78
C TYR A 173 -13.27 14.90 -4.17
N GLU A 174 -12.60 15.44 -5.20
CA GLU A 174 -13.07 15.33 -6.59
C GLU A 174 -13.15 13.85 -7.04
N LEU A 175 -12.14 13.04 -6.69
CA LEU A 175 -12.14 11.60 -6.94
C LEU A 175 -13.19 10.86 -6.11
N THR A 176 -13.37 11.26 -4.84
CA THR A 176 -14.46 10.74 -4.00
C THR A 176 -15.81 10.99 -4.64
N HIS A 177 -16.05 12.20 -5.15
CA HIS A 177 -17.30 12.52 -5.85
C HIS A 177 -17.53 11.57 -7.03
N GLU A 178 -16.52 11.36 -7.87
CA GLU A 178 -16.63 10.44 -9.01
C GLU A 178 -16.93 9.01 -8.56
N ALA A 179 -16.18 8.48 -7.59
CA ALA A 179 -16.37 7.14 -7.07
C ALA A 179 -17.76 6.99 -6.42
N ALA A 180 -18.18 7.94 -5.60
CA ALA A 180 -19.48 7.92 -4.93
C ALA A 180 -20.65 7.97 -5.94
N MET A 181 -20.54 8.76 -7.01
CA MET A 181 -21.53 8.78 -8.10
C MET A 181 -21.65 7.41 -8.78
N LYS A 182 -20.51 6.75 -9.09
CA LYS A 182 -20.51 5.41 -9.70
C LYS A 182 -21.03 4.33 -8.74
N ALA A 183 -20.85 4.50 -7.44
CA ALA A 183 -21.38 3.63 -6.41
C ALA A 183 -22.86 3.90 -6.07
N GLY A 184 -23.49 4.94 -6.64
CA GLY A 184 -24.85 5.36 -6.32
C GLY A 184 -25.02 6.03 -4.96
N ASN A 185 -23.92 6.42 -4.29
CA ASN A 185 -23.95 7.11 -3.00
C ASN A 185 -24.03 8.63 -3.19
N MET A 186 -25.24 9.12 -3.51
CA MET A 186 -25.49 10.54 -3.81
C MET A 186 -25.18 11.47 -2.63
N GLN A 187 -25.33 11.00 -1.39
CA GLN A 187 -25.04 11.80 -0.20
C GLN A 187 -23.54 12.11 -0.11
N VAL A 188 -22.69 11.08 -0.16
CA VAL A 188 -21.22 11.26 -0.13
C VAL A 188 -20.76 12.06 -1.35
N ALA A 189 -21.32 11.79 -2.53
CA ALA A 189 -20.99 12.54 -3.73
C ALA A 189 -21.25 14.04 -3.57
N GLN A 190 -22.39 14.44 -2.99
CA GLN A 190 -22.72 15.85 -2.81
C GLN A 190 -21.82 16.51 -1.76
N VAL A 191 -21.53 15.84 -0.64
CA VAL A 191 -20.63 16.37 0.39
C VAL A 191 -19.23 16.59 -0.19
N ALA A 192 -18.67 15.59 -0.87
CA ALA A 192 -17.35 15.68 -1.48
C ALA A 192 -17.26 16.83 -2.51
N LYS A 193 -18.31 17.03 -3.31
CA LYS A 193 -18.39 18.16 -4.26
C LYS A 193 -18.32 19.51 -3.55
N VAL A 194 -19.06 19.68 -2.45
CA VAL A 194 -19.05 20.93 -1.66
C VAL A 194 -17.68 21.15 -1.05
N ARG A 195 -17.09 20.13 -0.41
CA ARG A 195 -15.74 20.21 0.18
C ARG A 195 -14.68 20.61 -0.85
N ALA A 196 -14.70 20.00 -2.03
CA ALA A 196 -13.79 20.34 -3.12
C ALA A 196 -13.95 21.80 -3.58
N PHE A 197 -15.20 22.29 -3.66
CA PHE A 197 -15.49 23.68 -4.00
C PHE A 197 -14.97 24.66 -2.95
N ASP A 198 -15.17 24.37 -1.67
CA ASP A 198 -14.71 25.21 -0.56
C ASP A 198 -13.18 25.30 -0.54
N LEU A 199 -12.49 24.18 -0.80
CA LEU A 199 -11.02 24.16 -0.89
C LEU A 199 -10.48 24.90 -2.12
N ALA A 200 -11.29 25.08 -3.18
CA ALA A 200 -10.92 25.87 -4.35
C ALA A 200 -11.02 27.38 -4.12
N GLN A 201 -11.74 27.84 -3.09
CA GLN A 201 -11.82 29.25 -2.76
C GLN A 201 -10.49 29.75 -2.17
N PRO A 202 -10.12 31.03 -2.42
CA PRO A 202 -9.01 31.67 -1.74
C PRO A 202 -9.16 31.54 -0.22
N GLN A 203 -8.06 31.24 0.49
CA GLN A 203 -8.09 31.32 1.94
C GLN A 203 -8.25 32.79 2.36
N PRO A 204 -9.16 33.11 3.31
CA PRO A 204 -9.31 34.45 3.85
C PRO A 204 -8.08 34.91 4.64
#